data_AF-A0A1I1QCF8-F1
#
_entry.id   AF-A0A1I1QCF8-F1
#
_cell.length_a   1.000
_cell.length_b   1.000
_cell.length_c   1.000
_cell.angle_alpha   90.00
_cell.angle_beta   90.00
_cell.angle_gamma   90.00
#
_symmetry.space_group_name_H-M   'P 1'
#
loop_
_entity.id
_entity.type
_entity.pdbx_description
1 polymer ?
#
loop_
_entity_poly.entity_id
_entity_poly.type
_entity_poly.pdbx_seq_one_letter_code
_entity_poly.pdbx_strand_id
1 'polypeptide(L)'
;MLSNRHRLMLKTAVLTLLAAGVTAGAAGLAVLYGGWYNIGATAQHFPFVYSVLEEGMKQSVRHHAQEIKVPPLGSAQQLQLGARVYRDKCVQCHGGPGVAQATIGMSMQPIPGPLVDATQRWEARELYWVTKNGIKMSGMPAWEYHLGEDEIWAVVAFVTVLPAMSAQDYRAATAPGEAK
;
A
#
# COMPACT_ATOMS: atom_id res chain seq x y z
N MET A 1 19.30 39.57 -30.21
CA MET A 1 17.86 39.78 -30.53
C MET A 1 17.31 38.51 -31.17
N LEU A 2 16.30 37.84 -30.59
CA LEU A 2 15.69 36.67 -31.25
C LEU A 2 15.11 37.07 -32.60
N SER A 3 15.40 36.27 -33.64
CA SER A 3 14.86 36.49 -34.99
C SER A 3 13.33 36.38 -34.98
N ASN A 4 12.67 37.04 -35.94
CA ASN A 4 11.21 37.04 -36.04
C ASN A 4 10.61 35.62 -36.11
N ARG A 5 11.34 34.66 -36.71
CA ARG A 5 10.96 33.25 -36.75
C ARG A 5 10.95 32.62 -35.36
N HIS A 6 11.97 32.85 -34.53
CA HIS A 6 12.00 32.31 -33.17
C HIS A 6 10.92 32.93 -32.28
N ARG A 7 10.62 34.23 -32.43
CA ARG A 7 9.52 34.87 -31.69
C ARG A 7 8.16 34.29 -32.08
N LEU A 8 7.95 34.01 -33.37
CA LEU A 8 6.74 33.36 -33.84
C LEU A 8 6.62 31.93 -33.31
N MET A 9 7.70 31.14 -33.40
CA MET A 9 7.73 29.77 -32.86
C MET A 9 7.45 29.74 -31.36
N LEU A 10 8.03 30.65 -30.57
CA LEU A 10 7.79 30.74 -29.13
C LEU A 10 6.34 31.12 -28.83
N LYS A 11 5.77 32.11 -29.54
CA LYS A 11 4.36 32.50 -29.37
C LYS A 11 3.42 31.34 -29.70
N THR A 12 3.65 30.64 -30.80
CA THR A 12 2.85 29.47 -31.17
C THR A 12 2.97 28.37 -30.12
N ALA A 13 4.18 28.05 -29.65
CA ALA A 13 4.37 27.05 -28.61
C ALA A 13 3.63 27.41 -27.31
N VAL A 14 3.72 28.67 -26.87
CA VAL A 14 3.02 29.15 -25.68
C VAL A 14 1.50 29.06 -25.86
N LEU A 15 0.97 29.57 -26.97
CA LEU A 15 -0.48 29.52 -27.23
C LEU A 15 -1.00 28.09 -27.33
N THR A 16 -0.26 27.18 -27.97
CA THR A 16 -0.62 25.76 -28.04
C THR A 16 -0.62 25.11 -26.66
N LEU A 17 0.40 25.35 -25.82
CA LEU A 17 0.45 24.82 -24.46
C LEU A 17 -0.70 25.37 -23.59
N LEU A 18 -1.02 26.66 -23.71
CA LEU A 18 -2.14 27.27 -22.99
C LEU A 18 -3.48 26.66 -23.43
N ALA A 19 -3.72 26.54 -24.74
CA ALA A 19 -4.94 25.95 -25.27
C ALA A 19 -5.08 24.48 -24.85
N ALA A 20 -3.99 23.70 -24.91
CA ALA A 20 -3.97 22.32 -24.44
C ALA A 20 -4.26 22.22 -22.93
N GLY A 21 -3.66 23.10 -22.12
CA GLY A 21 -3.90 23.16 -20.67
C GLY A 21 -5.35 23.49 -20.33
N VAL A 22 -5.93 24.51 -20.98
CA VAL A 22 -7.35 24.88 -20.79
C VAL A 22 -8.28 23.73 -21.19
N THR A 23 -8.00 23.09 -22.34
CA THR A 23 -8.80 21.96 -22.83
C THR A 23 -8.74 20.77 -21.87
N ALA A 24 -7.54 20.40 -21.41
CA ALA A 24 -7.36 19.33 -20.43
C ALA A 24 -8.04 19.65 -19.09
N GLY A 25 -7.93 20.89 -18.62
CA GLY A 25 -8.60 21.36 -17.41
C GLY A 25 -10.13 21.26 -17.52
N ALA A 26 -10.71 21.76 -18.62
CA ALA A 26 -12.15 21.66 -18.87
C ALA A 26 -12.63 20.21 -18.94
N ALA A 27 -11.89 19.33 -19.62
CA ALA A 27 -12.20 17.90 -19.69
C ALA A 27 -12.14 17.24 -18.29
N GLY A 28 -11.12 17.56 -17.48
CA GLY A 28 -11.01 17.06 -16.11
C GLY A 28 -12.18 17.50 -15.23
N LEU A 29 -12.59 18.77 -15.32
CA LEU A 29 -13.77 19.28 -14.60
C LEU A 29 -15.06 18.57 -15.04
N ALA A 30 -15.21 18.30 -16.33
CA ALA A 30 -16.36 17.56 -16.85
C ALA A 30 -16.41 16.13 -16.29
N VAL A 31 -15.27 15.42 -16.20
CA VAL A 31 -15.20 14.09 -15.58
C VAL A 31 -15.55 14.13 -14.10
N LEU A 32 -15.01 15.12 -13.37
CA LEU A 32 -15.24 15.27 -11.94
C LEU A 32 -16.71 15.59 -11.63
N TYR A 33 -17.24 16.67 -12.20
CA TYR A 33 -18.60 17.13 -11.91
C TYR A 33 -19.68 16.31 -12.64
N GLY A 34 -19.33 15.63 -13.74
CA GLY A 34 -20.21 14.70 -14.42
C GLY A 34 -20.34 13.34 -13.72
N GLY A 35 -19.53 13.07 -12.69
CA GLY A 35 -19.58 11.79 -11.96
C GLY A 35 -19.15 10.57 -12.77
N TRP A 36 -18.43 10.77 -13.89
CA TRP A 36 -17.99 9.68 -14.76
C TRP A 36 -16.89 8.81 -14.16
N TYR A 37 -16.15 9.33 -13.18
CA TYR A 37 -15.19 8.54 -12.42
C TYR A 37 -15.89 7.75 -11.31
N ASN A 38 -16.12 6.46 -11.55
CA ASN A 38 -16.73 5.59 -10.56
C ASN A 38 -15.77 5.36 -9.37
N ILE A 39 -16.18 5.79 -8.18
CA ILE A 39 -15.42 5.63 -6.93
C ILE A 39 -15.83 4.38 -6.13
N GLY A 40 -16.85 3.64 -6.57
CA GLY A 40 -17.31 2.43 -5.89
C GLY A 40 -16.26 1.32 -5.91
N ALA A 41 -16.05 0.65 -4.78
CA ALA A 41 -15.10 -0.46 -4.65
C ALA A 41 -15.46 -1.70 -5.51
N THR A 42 -16.64 -1.70 -6.13
CA THR A 42 -17.08 -2.73 -7.08
C THR A 42 -16.31 -2.72 -8.40
N ALA A 43 -15.55 -1.66 -8.70
CA ALA A 43 -14.70 -1.55 -9.88
C ALA A 43 -13.32 -1.01 -9.51
N GLN A 44 -12.30 -1.43 -10.24
CA GLN A 44 -10.96 -0.87 -10.13
C GLN A 44 -10.91 0.55 -10.71
N HIS A 45 -9.89 1.31 -10.29
CA HIS A 45 -9.54 2.55 -10.96
C HIS A 45 -9.28 2.32 -12.46
N PHE A 46 -9.39 3.36 -13.27
CA PHE A 46 -8.95 3.27 -14.67
C PHE A 46 -7.49 2.78 -14.72
N PRO A 47 -7.09 1.93 -15.69
CA PRO A 47 -5.78 1.30 -15.68
C PRO A 47 -4.62 2.28 -15.50
N PHE A 48 -4.65 3.42 -16.19
CA PHE A 48 -3.62 4.46 -16.04
C PHE A 48 -3.61 5.07 -14.62
N VAL A 49 -4.78 5.32 -14.03
CA VAL A 49 -4.89 5.89 -12.68
C VAL A 49 -4.37 4.87 -11.66
N TYR A 50 -4.77 3.61 -11.78
CA TYR A 50 -4.25 2.52 -10.95
C TYR A 50 -2.72 2.46 -11.02
N SER A 51 -2.13 2.44 -12.22
CA SER A 51 -0.66 2.35 -12.38
C SER A 51 0.07 3.56 -11.78
N VAL A 52 -0.45 4.77 -11.97
CA VAL A 52 0.15 5.99 -11.39
C VAL A 52 0.07 5.97 -9.86
N LEU A 53 -1.08 5.56 -9.30
CA LEU A 53 -1.25 5.48 -7.85
C LEU A 53 -0.40 4.36 -7.24
N GLU A 54 -0.33 3.20 -7.88
CA GLU A 54 0.48 2.07 -7.40
C GLU A 54 1.97 2.42 -7.41
N GLU A 55 2.49 2.98 -8.50
CA GLU A 55 3.90 3.36 -8.57
C GLU A 55 4.21 4.55 -7.65
N GLY A 56 3.32 5.53 -7.58
CA GLY A 56 3.42 6.64 -6.64
C GLY A 56 3.45 6.17 -5.19
N MET A 57 2.64 5.17 -4.83
CA MET A 57 2.66 4.53 -3.52
C MET A 57 4.01 3.85 -3.27
N LYS A 58 4.52 3.04 -4.20
CA LYS A 58 5.83 2.36 -4.05
C LYS A 58 6.97 3.36 -3.85
N GLN A 59 7.03 4.41 -4.67
CA GLN A 59 8.06 5.44 -4.55
C GLN A 59 7.93 6.25 -3.26
N SER A 60 6.70 6.55 -2.83
CA SER A 60 6.45 7.23 -1.55
C SER A 60 6.91 6.39 -0.36
N VAL A 61 6.55 5.11 -0.31
CA VAL A 61 6.98 4.18 0.75
C VAL A 61 8.50 4.12 0.81
N ARG A 62 9.15 3.88 -0.35
CA ARG A 62 10.61 3.84 -0.47
C ARG A 62 11.26 5.09 0.09
N HIS A 63 10.76 6.27 -0.29
CA HIS A 63 11.30 7.55 0.15
C HIS A 63 11.17 7.75 1.67
N HIS A 64 9.98 7.54 2.22
CA HIS A 64 9.74 7.79 3.64
C HIS A 64 10.35 6.72 4.55
N ALA A 65 10.64 5.53 4.03
CA ALA A 65 11.30 4.47 4.78
C ALA A 65 12.84 4.62 4.84
N GLN A 66 13.45 5.55 4.08
CA GLN A 66 14.92 5.62 3.93
C GLN A 66 15.67 5.76 5.25
N GLU A 67 15.14 6.55 6.18
CA GLU A 67 15.79 6.87 7.46
C GLU A 67 15.37 5.93 8.60
N ILE A 68 14.49 4.96 8.33
CA ILE A 68 14.01 4.03 9.36
C ILE A 68 15.10 3.01 9.66
N LYS A 69 15.57 3.03 10.91
CA LYS A 69 16.51 2.05 11.43
C LYS A 69 15.77 0.79 11.83
N VAL A 70 16.06 -0.31 11.14
CA VAL A 70 15.49 -1.63 11.44
C VAL A 70 16.17 -2.18 12.70
N PRO A 71 15.44 -2.43 13.81
CA PRO A 71 16.00 -3.10 14.97
C PRO A 71 16.29 -4.58 14.65
N PRO A 72 17.06 -5.30 15.48
CA PRO A 72 17.19 -6.75 15.33
C PRO A 72 15.81 -7.43 15.32
N LEU A 73 15.55 -8.25 14.29
CA LEU A 73 14.28 -8.96 14.12
C LEU A 73 14.46 -10.47 14.36
N GLY A 74 13.39 -11.13 14.80
CA GLY A 74 13.30 -12.60 14.81
C GLY A 74 13.52 -13.27 16.16
N SER A 75 13.53 -12.53 17.28
CA SER A 75 13.54 -13.17 18.60
C SER A 75 12.25 -13.97 18.81
N ALA A 76 12.31 -15.07 19.57
CA ALA A 76 11.15 -15.93 19.80
C ALA A 76 9.95 -15.17 20.40
N GLN A 77 10.21 -14.28 21.36
CA GLN A 77 9.18 -13.45 21.99
C GLN A 77 8.56 -12.46 20.98
N GLN A 78 9.38 -11.86 20.11
CA GLN A 78 8.91 -10.94 19.08
C GLN A 78 8.06 -11.66 18.03
N LEU A 79 8.47 -12.85 17.58
CA LEU A 79 7.69 -13.66 16.64
C LEU A 79 6.36 -14.13 17.25
N GLN A 80 6.33 -14.49 18.53
CA GLN A 80 5.09 -14.83 19.24
C GLN A 80 4.14 -13.62 19.35
N LEU A 81 4.66 -12.43 19.66
CA LEU A 81 3.85 -11.21 19.68
C LEU A 81 3.32 -10.90 18.27
N GLY A 82 4.20 -10.97 17.27
CA GLY A 82 3.85 -10.69 15.88
C GLY A 82 2.80 -11.65 15.32
N ALA A 83 2.87 -12.93 15.69
CA ALA A 83 1.86 -13.92 15.30
C ALA A 83 0.47 -13.59 15.90
N ARG A 84 0.42 -13.12 17.15
CA ARG A 84 -0.84 -12.67 17.77
C ARG A 84 -1.40 -11.43 17.06
N VAL A 85 -0.56 -10.42 16.84
CA VAL A 85 -0.96 -9.20 16.12
C VAL A 85 -1.44 -9.54 14.71
N TYR A 86 -0.72 -10.38 13.97
CA TYR A 86 -1.08 -10.80 12.62
C TYR A 86 -2.45 -11.48 12.58
N ARG A 87 -2.68 -12.43 13.48
CA ARG A 87 -3.98 -13.11 13.61
C ARG A 87 -5.11 -12.13 13.90
N ASP A 88 -4.88 -11.18 14.80
CA ASP A 88 -5.97 -10.32 15.29
C ASP A 88 -6.25 -9.15 14.34
N LYS A 89 -5.27 -8.73 13.53
CA LYS A 89 -5.33 -7.47 12.75
C LYS A 89 -5.12 -7.64 11.25
N CYS A 90 -4.35 -8.62 10.81
CA CYS A 90 -3.87 -8.70 9.42
C CYS A 90 -4.54 -9.82 8.61
N VAL A 91 -4.75 -11.00 9.22
CA VAL A 91 -5.19 -12.21 8.53
C VAL A 91 -6.54 -12.05 7.83
N GLN A 92 -7.45 -11.25 8.39
CA GLN A 92 -8.78 -11.03 7.80
C GLN A 92 -8.71 -10.42 6.39
N CYS A 93 -7.74 -9.52 6.16
CA CYS A 93 -7.58 -8.83 4.88
C CYS A 93 -6.55 -9.53 3.99
N HIS A 94 -5.48 -10.07 4.56
CA HIS A 94 -4.33 -10.59 3.81
C HIS A 94 -4.26 -12.13 3.71
N GLY A 95 -5.09 -12.87 4.46
CA GLY A 95 -4.98 -14.32 4.57
C GLY A 95 -3.70 -14.74 5.29
N GLY A 96 -3.21 -15.93 4.99
CA GLY A 96 -1.94 -16.48 5.50
C GLY A 96 -1.62 -17.83 4.84
N PRO A 97 -0.48 -18.46 5.16
CA PRO A 97 -0.16 -19.80 4.67
C PRO A 97 -1.30 -20.80 4.95
N GLY A 98 -1.96 -21.28 3.89
CA GLY A 98 -3.12 -22.17 3.98
C GLY A 98 -4.41 -21.53 4.50
N VAL A 99 -4.48 -20.19 4.57
CA VAL A 99 -5.66 -19.42 5.02
C VAL A 99 -6.02 -18.38 3.96
N ALA A 100 -7.21 -18.52 3.38
CA ALA A 100 -7.73 -17.55 2.42
C ALA A 100 -8.09 -16.22 3.10
N GLN A 101 -8.14 -15.14 2.32
CA GLN A 101 -8.66 -13.85 2.76
C GLN A 101 -10.14 -13.97 3.15
N ALA A 102 -10.58 -13.21 4.14
CA ALA A 102 -11.99 -13.13 4.48
C ALA A 102 -12.75 -12.26 3.46
N THR A 103 -14.09 -12.31 3.51
CA THR A 103 -14.98 -11.53 2.63
C THR A 103 -14.68 -10.04 2.67
N ILE A 104 -14.28 -9.50 3.82
CA ILE A 104 -13.89 -8.08 3.96
C ILE A 104 -12.67 -7.75 3.09
N GLY A 105 -11.62 -8.56 3.10
CA GLY A 105 -10.43 -8.36 2.26
C GLY A 105 -10.74 -8.49 0.78
N MET A 106 -11.55 -9.50 0.42
CA MET A 106 -11.99 -9.71 -0.97
C MET A 106 -12.93 -8.62 -1.50
N SER A 107 -13.49 -7.78 -0.61
CA SER A 107 -14.41 -6.68 -0.96
C SER A 107 -13.73 -5.30 -1.00
N MET A 108 -12.42 -5.24 -0.80
CA MET A 108 -11.64 -4.01 -0.87
C MET A 108 -11.17 -3.71 -2.29
N GLN A 109 -10.94 -2.42 -2.57
CA GLN A 109 -10.31 -1.98 -3.81
C GLN A 109 -9.19 -0.97 -3.53
N PRO A 110 -7.92 -1.27 -3.93
CA PRO A 110 -7.48 -2.54 -4.50
C PRO A 110 -7.61 -3.70 -3.51
N ILE A 111 -7.84 -4.91 -4.03
CA ILE A 111 -7.82 -6.13 -3.22
C ILE A 111 -6.44 -6.26 -2.57
N PRO A 112 -6.33 -6.37 -1.23
CA PRO A 112 -5.05 -6.57 -0.56
C PRO A 112 -4.35 -7.79 -1.12
N GLY A 113 -3.05 -7.70 -1.40
CA GLY A 113 -2.29 -8.87 -1.83
C GLY A 113 -2.04 -9.83 -0.66
N PRO A 114 -1.76 -11.12 -0.91
CA PRO A 114 -1.27 -12.00 0.14
C PRO A 114 0.09 -11.49 0.66
N LEU A 115 0.39 -11.74 1.93
CA LEU A 115 1.67 -11.33 2.54
C LEU A 115 2.74 -12.44 2.53
N VAL A 116 2.41 -13.62 1.98
CA VAL A 116 3.34 -14.76 1.86
C VAL A 116 4.50 -14.52 0.90
N ASP A 117 4.45 -13.46 0.10
CA ASP A 117 5.52 -13.01 -0.79
C ASP A 117 5.92 -11.54 -0.52
N ALA A 118 5.52 -10.99 0.64
CA ALA A 118 5.74 -9.59 0.97
C ALA A 118 7.24 -9.20 0.91
N THR A 119 8.13 -10.09 1.34
CA THR A 119 9.58 -9.87 1.34
C THR A 119 10.22 -9.92 -0.05
N GLN A 120 9.51 -10.40 -1.07
CA GLN A 120 9.98 -10.29 -2.47
C GLN A 120 9.80 -8.88 -3.02
N ARG A 121 8.88 -8.11 -2.43
CA ARG A 121 8.47 -6.78 -2.93
C ARG A 121 8.91 -5.64 -2.02
N TRP A 122 9.12 -5.91 -0.73
CA TRP A 122 9.36 -4.90 0.29
C TRP A 122 10.46 -5.30 1.27
N GLU A 123 11.28 -4.33 1.65
CA GLU A 123 12.24 -4.43 2.74
C GLU A 123 11.56 -4.25 4.11
N ALA A 124 12.20 -4.71 5.19
CA ALA A 124 11.63 -4.64 6.54
C ALA A 124 11.26 -3.20 6.98
N ARG A 125 12.07 -2.19 6.60
CA ARG A 125 11.79 -0.78 6.86
C ARG A 125 10.55 -0.27 6.13
N GLU A 126 10.31 -0.77 4.92
CA GLU A 126 9.16 -0.40 4.10
C GLU A 126 7.89 -1.08 4.63
N LEU A 127 7.99 -2.36 5.03
CA LEU A 127 6.92 -3.08 5.71
C LEU A 127 6.52 -2.39 7.02
N TYR A 128 7.50 -1.91 7.80
CA TYR A 128 7.23 -1.10 8.99
C TYR A 128 6.48 0.18 8.63
N TRP A 129 6.95 0.95 7.63
CA TRP A 129 6.30 2.20 7.25
C TRP A 129 4.86 1.97 6.78
N VAL A 130 4.65 0.98 5.91
CA VAL A 130 3.32 0.61 5.39
C VAL A 130 2.40 0.14 6.52
N THR A 131 2.90 -0.69 7.43
CA THR A 131 2.12 -1.16 8.59
C THR A 131 1.73 0.00 9.49
N LYS A 132 2.69 0.86 9.83
CA LYS A 132 2.49 2.00 10.72
C LYS A 132 1.47 3.01 10.16
N ASN A 133 1.65 3.40 8.90
CA ASN A 133 0.91 4.51 8.29
C ASN A 133 -0.32 4.09 7.49
N GLY A 134 -0.44 2.80 7.17
CA GLY A 134 -1.45 2.31 6.23
C GLY A 134 -1.25 2.85 4.82
N ILE A 135 -2.27 2.69 3.97
CA ILE A 135 -2.25 3.20 2.59
C ILE A 135 -3.57 3.94 2.33
N LYS A 136 -3.46 5.20 1.94
CA LYS A 136 -4.63 6.03 1.60
C LYS A 136 -5.40 5.40 0.44
N MET A 137 -6.73 5.45 0.52
CA MET A 137 -7.63 4.97 -0.52
C MET A 137 -7.51 3.47 -0.86
N SER A 138 -6.99 2.63 0.05
CA SER A 138 -6.95 1.17 -0.15
C SER A 138 -7.71 0.34 0.88
N GLY A 139 -8.23 0.98 1.93
CA GLY A 139 -8.82 0.27 3.07
C GLY A 139 -7.80 -0.24 4.09
N MET A 140 -6.48 -0.11 3.84
CA MET A 140 -5.46 -0.42 4.83
C MET A 140 -5.35 0.71 5.87
N PRO A 141 -5.69 0.46 7.16
CA PRO A 141 -5.67 1.49 8.19
C PRO A 141 -4.23 1.83 8.63
N ALA A 142 -4.08 3.02 9.21
CA ALA A 142 -2.86 3.42 9.90
C ALA A 142 -2.81 2.76 11.28
N TRP A 143 -2.00 1.71 11.44
CA TRP A 143 -1.93 0.97 12.70
C TRP A 143 -1.26 1.74 13.84
N GLU A 144 -0.58 2.85 13.56
CA GLU A 144 -0.01 3.72 14.61
C GLU A 144 -1.02 4.19 15.67
N TYR A 145 -2.31 4.28 15.31
CA TYR A 145 -3.36 4.69 16.24
C TYR A 145 -3.88 3.55 17.13
N HIS A 146 -3.42 2.32 16.90
CA HIS A 146 -3.96 1.12 17.54
C HIS A 146 -2.91 0.13 18.03
N LEU A 147 -1.65 0.25 17.58
CA LEU A 147 -0.54 -0.63 17.94
C LEU A 147 0.65 0.18 18.47
N GLY A 148 1.33 -0.36 19.48
CA GLY A 148 2.61 0.14 19.95
C GLY A 148 3.75 -0.11 18.93
N GLU A 149 4.86 0.61 19.09
CA GLU A 149 6.06 0.44 18.25
C GLU A 149 6.60 -1.01 18.27
N ASP A 150 6.56 -1.65 19.44
CA ASP A 150 6.97 -3.03 19.64
C ASP A 150 6.05 -4.02 18.92
N GLU A 151 4.73 -3.78 18.93
CA GLU A 151 3.75 -4.58 18.19
C GLU A 151 3.91 -4.44 16.68
N ILE A 152 4.16 -3.21 16.18
CA ILE A 152 4.41 -2.96 14.75
C ILE A 152 5.67 -3.70 14.30
N TRP A 153 6.79 -3.56 15.02
CA TRP A 153 8.01 -4.30 14.68
C TRP A 153 7.84 -5.81 14.83
N ALA A 154 7.05 -6.26 15.80
CA ALA A 154 6.75 -7.68 15.98
C ALA A 154 5.97 -8.26 14.79
N VAL A 155 4.93 -7.58 14.31
CA VAL A 155 4.20 -8.06 13.13
C VAL A 155 5.03 -7.97 11.85
N VAL A 156 5.90 -6.96 11.71
CA VAL A 156 6.89 -6.91 10.61
C VAL A 156 7.83 -8.11 10.68
N ALA A 157 8.40 -8.43 11.84
CA ALA A 157 9.24 -9.61 12.01
C ALA A 157 8.49 -10.90 11.64
N PHE A 158 7.23 -11.05 12.07
CA PHE A 158 6.42 -12.20 11.72
C PHE A 158 6.13 -12.28 10.21
N VAL A 159 5.79 -11.16 9.56
CA VAL A 159 5.59 -11.09 8.10
C VAL A 159 6.84 -11.50 7.34
N THR A 160 8.04 -11.18 7.85
CA THR A 160 9.29 -11.56 7.16
C THR A 160 9.55 -13.07 7.14
N VAL A 161 8.99 -13.84 8.07
CA VAL A 161 9.15 -15.30 8.12
C VAL A 161 8.00 -16.06 7.46
N LEU A 162 6.85 -15.43 7.22
CA LEU A 162 5.68 -16.05 6.56
C LEU A 162 5.99 -16.83 5.27
N PRO A 163 6.84 -16.33 4.34
CA PRO A 163 7.14 -17.04 3.10
C PRO A 163 7.74 -18.43 3.30
N ALA A 164 8.40 -18.66 4.44
CA ALA A 164 9.05 -19.93 4.77
C ALA A 164 8.18 -20.85 5.65
N MET A 165 7.01 -20.39 6.10
CA MET A 165 6.15 -21.16 7.01
C MET A 165 5.27 -22.13 6.22
N SER A 166 5.19 -23.37 6.69
CA SER A 166 4.13 -24.28 6.25
C SER A 166 2.77 -23.83 6.81
N ALA A 167 1.68 -24.30 6.21
CA ALA A 167 0.34 -24.06 6.74
C ALA A 167 0.17 -24.61 8.18
N GLN A 168 0.89 -25.68 8.53
CA GLN A 168 0.87 -26.24 9.89
C GLN A 168 1.60 -25.34 10.88
N ASP A 169 2.79 -24.86 10.52
CA ASP A 169 3.59 -23.98 11.39
C ASP A 169 2.88 -22.64 11.61
N TYR A 170 2.27 -22.09 10.56
CA TYR A 170 1.47 -20.87 10.66
C TYR A 170 0.30 -21.04 11.62
N ARG A 171 -0.47 -22.15 11.51
CA ARG A 171 -1.57 -22.45 12.44
C ARG A 171 -1.09 -22.61 13.87
N ALA A 172 0.04 -23.27 14.08
CA ALA A 172 0.61 -23.45 15.42
C ALA A 172 1.05 -22.12 16.03
N ALA A 173 1.75 -21.28 15.25
CA ALA A 173 2.23 -19.97 15.71
C ALA A 173 1.11 -18.97 16.01
N THR A 174 0.01 -19.03 15.26
CA THR A 174 -1.15 -18.14 15.41
C THR A 174 -2.25 -18.72 16.28
N ALA A 175 -2.09 -19.92 16.85
CA ALA A 175 -3.10 -20.48 17.75
C ALA A 175 -3.40 -19.49 18.90
N PRO A 176 -4.67 -19.30 19.29
CA PRO A 176 -4.98 -18.64 20.55
C PRO A 176 -4.23 -19.34 21.68
N GLY A 177 -3.40 -18.62 22.42
CA GLY A 177 -2.83 -19.16 23.65
C GLY A 177 -3.98 -19.52 24.58
N GLU A 178 -3.88 -20.63 25.30
CA GLU A 178 -4.84 -20.96 26.35
C GLU A 178 -5.00 -19.74 27.26
N ALA A 179 -6.23 -19.19 27.29
CA ALA A 179 -6.55 -18.09 28.19
C ALA A 179 -6.31 -18.60 29.61
N LYS A 180 -5.31 -18.03 30.28
CA LYS A 180 -5.10 -18.23 31.72
C LYS A 180 -5.99 -17.28 32.50
#